data_AF-A0A2N3C616-F1
#
_entry.id   AF-A0A2N3C616-F1
#
_cell.length_a   1.000
_cell.length_b   1.000
_cell.length_c   1.000
_cell.angle_alpha   90.00
_cell.angle_beta   90.00
_cell.angle_gamma   90.00
#
_symmetry.space_group_name_H-M   'P 1'
#
loop_
_entity.id
_entity.type
_entity.pdbx_description
1 polymer ?
#
loop_
_entity_poly.entity_id
_entity_poly.type
_entity_poly.pdbx_seq_one_letter_code
_entity_poly.pdbx_strand_id
1 'polypeptide(L)'
;MPSPNLAVTHVAAAQNQKEVTINDAVDALDNAMNRALSLAMADANQALSVDQTNRNGLIVLTGPLTASRTLTLPANHRRLAIRNATSGGQDVRAKYAGSGAEVAIVPGATVLVQGNGSDLYGVGGGAGALGDLTDVSIAGAANGDVLQFDGALWGAAGVGIFNRALLPFRGALARKTIDQSVAASTWTAIQFDTVGYDTDAFHAVGANTRLTVPAGVTKVALTANIRFEGGSANWTAVIRKNGSEITGGGAASGASGFTDGQLNLASAAVPVVAGDYFDVAVFLSAARTIKGVGTMRCWFAIQVVETQDAADPPADLTGFRTGQPGADEVLLRVPVARRTRMKVDLVGSQGVAGVAATAQTDFDIRRNGTSFATMRFAAAGTTATFIAASETVLEPGQVLSVVAPTTPDATLADIGFTLAGTLVL
;
A
#
# COMPACT_ATOMS: atom_id res chain seq x y z
N MET A 1 -44.44 -14.38 47.17
CA MET A 1 -43.29 -13.85 46.40
C MET A 1 -43.71 -13.77 44.94
N PRO A 2 -43.46 -12.66 44.23
CA PRO A 2 -43.75 -12.56 42.80
C PRO A 2 -42.67 -13.24 41.95
N SER A 3 -42.91 -13.38 40.65
CA SER A 3 -41.92 -13.93 39.72
C SER A 3 -40.69 -13.02 39.59
N PRO A 4 -39.47 -13.57 39.41
CA PRO A 4 -38.23 -12.81 39.53
C PRO A 4 -38.08 -11.62 38.56
N ASN A 5 -38.56 -11.77 37.32
CA ASN A 5 -38.33 -10.77 36.27
C ASN A 5 -39.60 -9.98 35.90
N LEU A 6 -40.77 -10.62 35.93
CA LEU A 6 -42.02 -10.00 35.49
C LEU A 6 -42.87 -9.44 36.64
N ALA A 7 -42.42 -9.65 37.88
CA ALA A 7 -43.15 -9.32 39.10
C ALA A 7 -44.60 -9.86 39.08
N VAL A 8 -44.81 -11.05 38.51
CA VAL A 8 -46.14 -11.68 38.44
C VAL A 8 -46.47 -12.28 39.78
N THR A 9 -47.63 -11.93 40.34
CA THR A 9 -48.09 -12.43 41.64
C THR A 9 -48.25 -13.94 41.60
N HIS A 10 -47.62 -14.66 42.53
CA HIS A 10 -47.85 -16.09 42.70
C HIS A 10 -49.09 -16.34 43.57
N VAL A 11 -49.78 -17.44 43.30
CA VAL A 11 -50.90 -17.93 44.12
C VAL A 11 -50.43 -18.15 45.56
N ALA A 12 -51.17 -17.64 46.54
CA ALA A 12 -50.86 -17.88 47.95
C ALA A 12 -51.38 -19.25 48.43
N ALA A 13 -50.73 -19.83 49.44
CA ALA A 13 -51.01 -21.19 49.92
C ALA A 13 -52.50 -21.43 50.25
N ALA A 14 -53.12 -20.46 50.93
CA ALA A 14 -54.53 -20.49 51.35
C ALA A 14 -55.38 -19.39 50.68
N GLN A 15 -55.18 -19.15 49.38
CA GLN A 15 -55.94 -18.17 48.63
C GLN A 15 -57.29 -18.71 48.15
N ASN A 16 -58.37 -17.92 48.31
CA ASN A 16 -59.65 -18.13 47.63
C ASN A 16 -59.60 -17.58 46.20
N GLN A 17 -60.34 -18.19 45.27
CA GLN A 17 -60.37 -17.81 43.84
C GLN A 17 -58.99 -17.84 43.17
N LYS A 18 -58.29 -18.97 43.27
CA LYS A 18 -56.93 -19.13 42.71
C LYS A 18 -56.92 -18.96 41.20
N GLU A 19 -58.01 -19.33 40.53
CA GLU A 19 -58.22 -19.19 39.10
C GLU A 19 -58.08 -17.73 38.62
N VAL A 20 -58.49 -16.74 39.42
CA VAL A 20 -58.34 -15.32 39.06
C VAL A 20 -56.87 -14.95 38.96
N THR A 21 -56.08 -15.28 39.99
CA THR A 21 -54.64 -14.99 39.99
C THR A 21 -53.87 -15.78 38.94
N ILE A 22 -54.30 -17.00 38.64
CA ILE A 22 -53.70 -17.78 37.55
C ILE A 22 -54.00 -17.14 36.20
N ASN A 23 -55.24 -16.74 35.94
CA ASN A 23 -55.62 -16.07 34.69
C ASN A 23 -54.85 -14.75 34.52
N ASP A 24 -54.79 -13.92 35.56
CA ASP A 24 -53.99 -12.68 35.55
C ASP A 24 -52.50 -12.94 35.28
N ALA A 25 -51.95 -14.03 35.83
CA ALA A 25 -50.55 -14.41 35.61
C ALA A 25 -50.29 -14.89 34.17
N VAL A 26 -51.23 -15.63 33.59
CA VAL A 26 -51.18 -16.07 32.19
C VAL A 26 -51.28 -14.87 31.26
N ASP A 27 -52.23 -13.97 31.50
CA ASP A 27 -52.40 -12.73 30.73
C ASP A 27 -51.15 -11.86 30.84
N ALA A 28 -50.54 -11.76 32.03
CA ALA A 28 -49.30 -11.00 32.21
C ALA A 28 -48.13 -11.59 31.41
N LEU A 29 -48.03 -12.92 31.31
CA LEU A 29 -46.99 -13.60 30.52
C LEU A 29 -47.23 -13.43 29.02
N ASP A 30 -48.46 -13.64 28.56
CA ASP A 30 -48.84 -13.45 27.15
C ASP A 30 -48.57 -12.00 26.70
N ASN A 31 -49.03 -11.02 27.48
CA ASN A 31 -48.75 -9.62 27.22
C ASN A 31 -47.25 -9.30 27.23
N ALA A 32 -46.51 -9.85 28.20
CA ALA A 32 -45.07 -9.64 28.29
C ALA A 32 -44.31 -10.15 27.06
N MET A 33 -44.83 -11.15 26.34
CA MET A 33 -44.22 -11.68 25.12
C MET A 33 -44.75 -11.03 23.84
N ASN A 34 -46.05 -10.76 23.76
CA ASN A 34 -46.74 -10.48 22.49
C ASN A 34 -47.25 -9.04 22.35
N ARG A 35 -47.53 -8.36 23.46
CA ARG A 35 -48.16 -7.02 23.41
C ARG A 35 -47.16 -5.94 23.00
N ALA A 36 -47.61 -5.03 22.15
CA ALA A 36 -46.87 -3.82 21.79
C ALA A 36 -47.42 -2.59 22.53
N LEU A 37 -46.52 -1.76 23.06
CA LEU A 37 -46.82 -0.43 23.57
C LEU A 37 -46.36 0.61 22.55
N SER A 38 -47.26 1.50 22.13
CA SER A 38 -46.88 2.73 21.42
C SER A 38 -46.70 3.85 22.45
N LEU A 39 -45.51 4.43 22.52
CA LEU A 39 -45.16 5.52 23.42
C LEU A 39 -44.75 6.74 22.61
N ALA A 40 -45.53 7.82 22.72
CA ALA A 40 -45.16 9.12 22.17
C ALA A 40 -44.10 9.75 23.06
N MET A 41 -42.89 9.90 22.53
CA MET A 41 -41.81 10.64 23.16
C MET A 41 -41.99 12.13 22.89
N ALA A 42 -41.87 12.94 23.95
CA ALA A 42 -41.54 14.34 23.78
C ALA A 42 -40.09 14.47 23.28
N ASP A 43 -39.72 15.65 22.78
CA ASP A 43 -38.32 15.94 22.42
C ASP A 43 -37.45 16.13 23.69
N ALA A 44 -37.37 15.08 24.51
CA ALA A 44 -36.70 15.00 25.80
C ALA A 44 -36.38 13.53 26.14
N ASN A 45 -35.54 13.32 27.15
CA ASN A 45 -35.29 11.98 27.67
C ASN A 45 -36.56 11.41 28.31
N GLN A 46 -36.79 10.11 28.15
CA GLN A 46 -37.99 9.44 28.61
C GLN A 46 -37.63 8.28 29.53
N ALA A 47 -38.43 8.04 30.58
CA ALA A 47 -38.34 6.84 31.40
C ALA A 47 -39.56 5.94 31.17
N LEU A 48 -39.34 4.63 31.12
CA LEU A 48 -40.41 3.63 31.17
C LEU A 48 -40.74 3.28 32.61
N SER A 49 -42.03 3.08 32.89
CA SER A 49 -42.47 2.47 34.15
C SER A 49 -42.18 0.97 34.18
N VAL A 50 -42.16 0.40 35.38
CA VAL A 50 -42.03 -1.05 35.59
C VAL A 50 -43.10 -1.81 34.82
N ASP A 51 -44.35 -1.35 34.81
CA ASP A 51 -45.43 -2.02 34.09
C ASP A 51 -45.30 -1.90 32.57
N GLN A 52 -44.90 -0.73 32.07
CA GLN A 52 -44.66 -0.53 30.63
C GLN A 52 -43.59 -1.50 30.13
N THR A 53 -42.50 -1.65 30.89
CA THR A 53 -41.45 -2.61 30.56
C THR A 53 -41.93 -4.04 30.78
N ASN A 54 -42.64 -4.37 31.87
CA ASN A 54 -42.97 -5.74 32.26
C ASN A 54 -44.19 -6.37 31.56
N ARG A 55 -45.04 -5.58 30.90
CA ARG A 55 -46.27 -6.07 30.26
C ARG A 55 -46.27 -5.95 28.74
N ASN A 56 -45.15 -5.57 28.11
CA ASN A 56 -45.08 -5.40 26.67
C ASN A 56 -43.79 -6.00 26.09
N GLY A 57 -43.94 -6.94 25.15
CA GLY A 57 -42.82 -7.56 24.43
C GLY A 57 -42.15 -6.61 23.44
N LEU A 58 -42.89 -5.61 22.96
CA LEU A 58 -42.40 -4.56 22.05
C LEU A 58 -42.75 -3.17 22.57
N ILE A 59 -41.78 -2.26 22.56
CA ILE A 59 -41.99 -0.82 22.80
C ILE A 59 -41.73 -0.09 21.48
N VAL A 60 -42.73 0.62 20.97
CA VAL A 60 -42.63 1.46 19.76
C VAL A 60 -42.60 2.91 20.19
N LEU A 61 -41.47 3.57 19.95
CA LEU A 61 -41.27 4.98 20.26
C LEU A 61 -41.71 5.83 19.07
N THR A 62 -42.52 6.85 19.30
CA THR A 62 -43.04 7.76 18.28
C THR A 62 -42.85 9.22 18.70
N GLY A 63 -43.12 10.17 17.81
CA GLY A 63 -42.97 11.60 18.09
C GLY A 63 -41.76 12.23 17.38
N PRO A 64 -41.73 13.56 17.24
CA PRO A 64 -40.63 14.27 16.59
C PRO A 64 -39.47 14.51 17.58
N LEU A 65 -38.26 14.16 17.16
CA LEU A 65 -37.03 14.44 17.90
C LEU A 65 -36.12 15.37 17.11
N THR A 66 -35.49 16.34 17.79
CA THR A 66 -34.50 17.23 17.15
C THR A 66 -33.06 16.92 17.59
N ALA A 67 -32.89 16.07 18.60
CA ALA A 67 -31.61 15.53 19.06
C ALA A 67 -31.76 14.07 19.52
N SER A 68 -30.64 13.36 19.64
CA SER A 68 -30.63 12.02 20.24
C SER A 68 -31.15 12.04 21.68
N ARG A 69 -32.02 11.09 22.04
CA ARG A 69 -32.65 11.02 23.38
C ARG A 69 -32.34 9.73 24.11
N THR A 70 -32.28 9.81 25.43
CA THR A 70 -32.14 8.64 26.30
C THR A 70 -33.51 8.06 26.65
N LEU A 71 -33.66 6.74 26.50
CA LEU A 71 -34.76 5.97 27.05
C LEU A 71 -34.27 5.18 28.27
N THR A 72 -34.75 5.51 29.46
CA THR A 72 -34.36 4.83 30.70
C THR A 72 -35.37 3.73 31.03
N LEU A 73 -34.89 2.49 31.13
CA LEU A 73 -35.65 1.34 31.57
C LEU A 73 -35.37 1.04 33.05
N PRO A 74 -36.33 0.46 33.78
CA PRO A 74 -36.08 -0.13 35.09
C PRO A 74 -35.11 -1.32 34.97
N ALA A 75 -34.10 -1.37 35.84
CA ALA A 75 -33.10 -2.43 35.85
C ALA A 75 -33.73 -3.81 36.12
N ASN A 76 -33.43 -4.79 35.27
CA ASN A 76 -34.03 -6.12 35.31
C ASN A 76 -33.17 -7.11 34.47
N HIS A 77 -33.51 -8.40 34.47
CA HIS A 77 -32.97 -9.42 33.55
C HIS A 77 -33.88 -9.67 32.34
N ARG A 78 -34.81 -8.75 32.07
CA ARG A 78 -35.86 -8.93 31.05
C ARG A 78 -35.29 -8.76 29.63
N ARG A 79 -35.85 -9.54 28.70
CA ARG A 79 -35.73 -9.35 27.25
C ARG A 79 -36.97 -8.69 26.67
N LEU A 80 -36.80 -7.71 25.78
CA LEU A 80 -37.89 -7.09 25.00
C LEU A 80 -37.34 -6.44 23.73
N ALA A 81 -38.20 -6.15 22.75
CA ALA A 81 -37.82 -5.38 21.56
C ALA A 81 -38.17 -3.90 21.73
N ILE A 82 -37.33 -3.02 21.20
CA ILE A 82 -37.58 -1.57 21.16
C ILE A 82 -37.44 -1.11 19.72
N ARG A 83 -38.45 -0.42 19.21
CA ARG A 83 -38.48 0.17 17.87
C ARG A 83 -38.43 1.69 17.96
N ASN A 84 -37.48 2.29 17.27
CA ASN A 84 -37.44 3.73 17.07
C ASN A 84 -38.26 4.10 15.83
N ALA A 85 -39.52 4.48 16.00
CA ALA A 85 -40.40 5.01 14.96
C ALA A 85 -40.63 6.53 15.12
N THR A 86 -39.69 7.22 15.77
CA THR A 86 -39.70 8.69 15.88
C THR A 86 -39.38 9.34 14.53
N SER A 87 -39.74 10.60 14.38
CA SER A 87 -39.36 11.43 13.22
C SER A 87 -38.22 12.39 13.58
N GLY A 88 -37.54 12.94 12.58
CA GLY A 88 -36.40 13.87 12.79
C GLY A 88 -35.00 13.24 12.74
N GLY A 89 -34.92 11.93 12.46
CA GLY A 89 -33.66 11.27 12.10
C GLY A 89 -32.67 11.07 13.26
N GLN A 90 -33.17 11.05 14.49
CA GLN A 90 -32.34 10.95 15.70
C GLN A 90 -32.36 9.55 16.32
N ASP A 91 -31.22 9.14 16.87
CA ASP A 91 -31.10 7.91 17.62
C ASP A 91 -31.82 8.00 18.97
N VAL A 92 -32.35 6.87 19.43
CA VAL A 92 -32.73 6.69 20.84
C VAL A 92 -31.74 5.75 21.51
N ARG A 93 -31.17 6.19 22.64
CA ARG A 93 -30.19 5.44 23.44
C ARG A 93 -30.87 4.83 24.65
N ALA A 94 -31.12 3.52 24.61
CA ALA A 94 -31.78 2.79 25.70
C ALA A 94 -30.76 2.34 26.75
N LYS A 95 -31.08 2.53 28.04
CA LYS A 95 -30.21 2.14 29.17
C LYS A 95 -30.97 1.88 30.46
N TYR A 96 -30.28 1.33 31.46
CA TYR A 96 -30.73 1.37 32.85
C TYR A 96 -30.25 2.64 33.56
N ALA A 97 -30.99 3.07 34.58
CA ALA A 97 -30.61 4.22 35.40
C ALA A 97 -29.27 3.93 36.10
N GLY A 98 -28.30 4.85 35.96
CA GLY A 98 -26.95 4.70 36.54
C GLY A 98 -25.99 3.79 35.76
N SER A 99 -26.45 3.12 34.70
CA SER A 99 -25.57 2.32 33.82
C SER A 99 -24.74 3.21 32.89
N GLY A 100 -23.48 2.81 32.67
CA GLY A 100 -22.64 3.38 31.61
C GLY A 100 -22.87 2.74 30.23
N ALA A 101 -23.56 1.59 30.17
CA ALA A 101 -23.89 0.90 28.94
C ALA A 101 -25.18 1.44 28.32
N GLU A 102 -25.13 1.69 27.02
CA GLU A 102 -26.25 2.20 26.23
C GLU A 102 -26.41 1.39 24.94
N VAL A 103 -27.66 1.11 24.56
CA VAL A 103 -28.00 0.49 23.28
C VAL A 103 -28.57 1.56 22.37
N ALA A 104 -27.85 1.89 21.30
CA ALA A 104 -28.32 2.81 20.28
C ALA A 104 -29.35 2.13 19.37
N ILE A 105 -30.47 2.81 19.14
CA ILE A 105 -31.56 2.36 18.27
C ILE A 105 -31.76 3.46 17.23
N VAL A 106 -31.14 3.28 16.07
CA VAL A 106 -31.17 4.24 14.97
C VAL A 106 -32.61 4.42 14.42
N PRO A 107 -32.93 5.55 13.78
CA PRO A 107 -34.25 5.79 13.20
C PRO A 107 -34.74 4.64 12.32
N GLY A 108 -35.96 4.18 12.55
CA GLY A 108 -36.60 3.08 11.81
C GLY A 108 -36.19 1.67 12.26
N ALA A 109 -35.13 1.52 13.08
CA ALA A 109 -34.67 0.22 13.53
C ALA A 109 -35.52 -0.36 14.66
N THR A 110 -35.50 -1.70 14.76
CA THR A 110 -36.01 -2.45 15.91
C THR A 110 -34.89 -3.30 16.46
N VAL A 111 -34.58 -3.14 17.74
CA VAL A 111 -33.50 -3.86 18.43
C VAL A 111 -34.08 -4.70 19.54
N LEU A 112 -33.72 -5.99 19.58
CA LEU A 112 -33.98 -6.86 20.72
C LEU A 112 -32.96 -6.52 21.81
N VAL A 113 -33.41 -6.22 23.03
CA VAL A 113 -32.52 -5.89 24.15
C VAL A 113 -32.65 -6.92 25.28
N GLN A 114 -31.56 -7.12 26.02
CA GLN A 114 -31.45 -8.04 27.15
C GLN A 114 -30.78 -7.35 28.34
N GLY A 115 -31.44 -7.35 29.49
CA GLY A 115 -30.85 -6.92 30.76
C GLY A 115 -30.09 -8.02 31.48
N ASN A 116 -29.11 -7.64 32.32
CA ASN A 116 -28.44 -8.54 33.26
C ASN A 116 -28.61 -8.13 34.74
N GLY A 117 -29.57 -7.24 35.04
CA GLY A 117 -29.79 -6.67 36.36
C GLY A 117 -29.00 -5.37 36.66
N SER A 118 -27.91 -5.09 35.93
CA SER A 118 -27.10 -3.87 36.06
C SER A 118 -27.09 -3.04 34.78
N ASP A 119 -26.93 -3.71 33.64
CA ASP A 119 -26.76 -3.11 32.31
C ASP A 119 -27.76 -3.70 31.30
N LEU A 120 -27.95 -2.97 30.20
CA LEU A 120 -28.80 -3.34 29.07
C LEU A 120 -27.93 -3.53 27.81
N TYR A 121 -28.14 -4.64 27.09
CA TYR A 121 -27.40 -4.96 25.87
C TYR A 121 -28.32 -5.20 24.69
N GLY A 122 -27.88 -4.87 23.48
CA GLY A 122 -28.52 -5.29 22.24
C GLY A 122 -28.23 -6.76 21.92
N VAL A 123 -29.22 -7.49 21.45
CA VAL A 123 -29.11 -8.89 21.03
C VAL A 123 -29.05 -8.93 19.50
N GLY A 124 -27.90 -9.32 18.96
CA GLY A 124 -27.71 -9.50 17.51
C GLY A 124 -27.55 -8.20 16.71
N GLY A 125 -26.91 -7.18 17.27
CA GLY A 125 -26.56 -5.98 16.50
C GLY A 125 -25.54 -6.31 15.42
N GLY A 126 -25.93 -6.20 14.15
CA GLY A 126 -24.97 -6.05 13.06
C GLY A 126 -24.21 -4.74 13.23
N ALA A 127 -22.96 -4.72 12.79
CA ALA A 127 -22.09 -3.55 12.84
C ALA A 127 -22.70 -2.35 12.11
N GLY A 128 -22.85 -1.21 12.80
CA GLY A 128 -23.34 0.04 12.20
C GLY A 128 -22.23 0.79 11.44
N ALA A 129 -20.98 0.57 11.83
CA ALA A 129 -19.77 0.97 11.13
C ALA A 129 -18.83 -0.24 10.98
N LEU A 130 -17.92 -0.21 10.00
CA LEU A 130 -16.93 -1.28 9.82
C LEU A 130 -16.12 -1.58 11.10
N GLY A 131 -15.88 -0.58 11.95
CA GLY A 131 -15.18 -0.74 13.23
C GLY A 131 -15.96 -1.44 14.34
N ASP A 132 -17.26 -1.68 14.15
CA ASP A 132 -18.08 -2.43 15.12
C ASP A 132 -17.96 -3.95 14.91
N LEU A 133 -17.37 -4.38 13.79
CA LEU A 133 -17.08 -5.78 13.54
C LEU A 133 -15.89 -6.20 14.41
N THR A 134 -16.09 -7.22 15.24
CA THR A 134 -15.09 -7.67 16.22
C THR A 134 -13.81 -8.22 15.59
N ASP A 135 -13.89 -8.62 14.33
CA ASP A 135 -12.80 -9.13 13.50
C ASP A 135 -12.21 -8.05 12.57
N VAL A 136 -12.59 -6.78 12.74
CA VAL A 136 -12.10 -5.65 11.94
C VAL A 136 -11.51 -4.57 12.84
N SER A 137 -10.27 -4.17 12.54
CA SER A 137 -9.62 -2.99 13.12
C SER A 137 -9.59 -1.86 12.10
N ILE A 138 -10.30 -0.76 12.39
CA ILE A 138 -10.25 0.47 11.59
C ILE A 138 -9.20 1.47 12.10
N ALA A 139 -8.38 1.09 13.08
CA ALA A 139 -7.36 1.95 13.63
C ALA A 139 -6.36 2.34 12.52
N GLY A 140 -6.33 3.63 12.15
CA GLY A 140 -5.48 4.15 11.08
C GLY A 140 -6.04 3.99 9.66
N ALA A 141 -7.26 3.47 9.48
CA ALA A 141 -7.90 3.36 8.17
C ALA A 141 -8.48 4.71 7.71
N ALA A 142 -8.19 5.10 6.47
CA ALA A 142 -8.79 6.22 5.75
C ALA A 142 -9.74 5.75 4.65
N ASN A 143 -10.60 6.65 4.18
CA ASN A 143 -11.50 6.35 3.06
C ASN A 143 -10.69 6.08 1.78
N GLY A 144 -10.92 4.92 1.16
CA GLY A 144 -10.16 4.44 0.00
C GLY A 144 -9.05 3.44 0.34
N ASP A 145 -8.78 3.18 1.63
CA ASP A 145 -7.82 2.17 2.05
C ASP A 145 -8.36 0.75 1.83
N VAL A 146 -7.43 -0.17 1.58
CA VAL A 146 -7.70 -1.61 1.53
C VAL A 146 -7.45 -2.21 2.90
N LEU A 147 -8.43 -2.97 3.41
CA LEU A 147 -8.26 -3.79 4.60
C LEU A 147 -7.71 -5.16 4.20
N GLN A 148 -6.70 -5.64 4.92
CA GLN A 148 -6.09 -6.95 4.69
C GLN A 148 -6.23 -7.82 5.94
N PHE A 149 -6.47 -9.12 5.73
CA PHE A 149 -6.52 -10.11 6.80
C PHE A 149 -5.11 -10.54 7.21
N ASP A 150 -4.78 -10.41 8.49
CA ASP A 150 -3.44 -10.72 9.04
C ASP A 150 -3.36 -12.13 9.68
N GLY A 151 -4.46 -12.90 9.63
CA GLY A 151 -4.59 -14.20 10.29
C GLY A 151 -5.34 -14.15 11.62
N ALA A 152 -5.63 -12.96 12.14
CA ALA A 152 -6.46 -12.75 13.33
C ALA A 152 -7.57 -11.72 13.08
N LEU A 153 -7.26 -10.57 12.47
CA LEU A 153 -8.16 -9.46 12.21
C LEU A 153 -8.01 -8.94 10.76
N TRP A 154 -9.04 -8.28 10.25
CA TRP A 154 -8.96 -7.42 9.07
C TRP A 154 -8.55 -6.02 9.51
N GLY A 155 -7.40 -5.53 9.05
CA GLY A 155 -6.88 -4.20 9.43
C GLY A 155 -6.44 -3.38 8.23
N ALA A 156 -6.30 -2.06 8.40
CA ALA A 156 -5.67 -1.22 7.39
C ALA A 156 -4.26 -1.72 7.10
N ALA A 157 -4.01 -2.16 5.86
CA ALA A 157 -2.66 -2.38 5.39
C ALA A 157 -2.08 -0.99 5.08
N GLY A 158 -1.13 -0.54 5.90
CA GLY A 158 -0.42 0.72 5.66
C GLY A 158 0.03 0.80 4.20
N VAL A 159 -0.25 1.93 3.54
CA VAL A 159 -0.08 2.21 2.11
C VAL A 159 1.18 1.54 1.54
N GLY A 160 0.99 0.32 1.03
CA GLY A 160 2.08 -0.61 0.75
C GLY A 160 1.78 -1.41 -0.50
N ILE A 161 1.81 -0.71 -1.64
CA ILE A 161 2.04 -1.29 -2.97
C ILE A 161 0.99 -2.34 -3.40
N PHE A 162 -0.20 -1.88 -3.82
CA PHE A 162 -1.09 -2.70 -4.67
C PHE A 162 -1.30 -2.15 -6.08
N ASN A 163 -0.73 -1.00 -6.43
CA ASN A 163 -0.42 -0.74 -7.83
C ASN A 163 0.95 -1.35 -8.08
N ARG A 164 0.98 -2.48 -8.80
CA ARG A 164 2.10 -2.78 -9.68
C ARG A 164 2.26 -1.55 -10.56
N ALA A 165 3.14 -0.61 -10.16
CA ALA A 165 3.48 0.50 -11.01
C ALA A 165 3.93 -0.14 -12.31
N LEU A 166 3.10 -0.02 -13.35
CA LEU A 166 3.57 -0.19 -14.70
C LEU A 166 4.67 0.86 -14.81
N LEU A 167 5.92 0.43 -14.60
CA LEU A 167 7.07 1.28 -14.86
C LEU A 167 6.84 1.82 -16.28
N PRO A 168 6.88 3.15 -16.48
CA PRO A 168 6.66 3.71 -17.80
C PRO A 168 7.61 3.02 -18.78
N PHE A 169 7.13 2.69 -19.96
CA PHE A 169 7.96 2.06 -21.00
C PHE A 169 9.25 2.87 -21.17
N ARG A 170 10.39 2.18 -21.18
CA ARG A 170 11.72 2.78 -21.39
C ARG A 170 12.33 2.28 -22.69
N GLY A 171 12.65 3.18 -23.60
CA GLY A 171 13.23 2.88 -24.89
C GLY A 171 13.19 4.04 -25.88
N ALA A 172 13.65 3.77 -27.10
CA ALA A 172 13.60 4.72 -28.20
C ALA A 172 13.25 4.03 -29.51
N LEU A 173 12.65 4.80 -30.43
CA LEU A 173 12.41 4.42 -31.82
C LEU A 173 12.97 5.52 -32.71
N ALA A 174 14.13 5.28 -33.33
CA ALA A 174 14.71 6.15 -34.34
C ALA A 174 14.28 5.71 -35.74
N ARG A 175 14.09 6.67 -36.66
CA ARG A 175 13.60 6.43 -38.02
C ARG A 175 14.44 7.18 -39.03
N LYS A 176 14.53 6.62 -40.24
CA LYS A 176 15.17 7.25 -41.39
C LYS A 176 14.15 8.09 -42.18
N THR A 177 14.53 9.29 -42.59
CA THR A 177 13.71 10.19 -43.43
C THR A 177 14.41 10.57 -44.73
N ILE A 178 15.73 10.34 -44.82
CA ILE A 178 16.54 10.65 -46.00
C ILE A 178 17.17 9.35 -46.53
N ASP A 179 17.12 9.15 -47.85
CA ASP A 179 17.79 8.02 -48.50
C ASP A 179 19.31 8.07 -48.29
N GLN A 180 19.91 6.92 -47.99
CA GLN A 180 21.35 6.78 -47.81
C GLN A 180 21.91 5.85 -48.87
N SER A 181 22.77 6.37 -49.73
CA SER A 181 23.57 5.55 -50.64
C SER A 181 24.67 4.83 -49.84
N VAL A 182 24.79 3.52 -50.05
CA VAL A 182 25.78 2.67 -49.40
C VAL A 182 26.71 2.10 -50.47
N ALA A 183 28.01 2.29 -50.27
CA ALA A 183 29.04 1.80 -51.18
C ALA A 183 29.25 0.27 -51.06
N ALA A 184 29.87 -0.32 -52.08
CA ALA A 184 30.22 -1.73 -52.08
C ALA A 184 31.40 -2.01 -51.12
N SER A 185 31.46 -3.26 -50.64
CA SER A 185 32.59 -3.86 -49.92
C SER A 185 33.04 -3.13 -48.65
N THR A 186 32.18 -2.33 -48.02
CA THR A 186 32.47 -1.62 -46.77
C THR A 186 31.27 -1.69 -45.82
N TRP A 187 31.53 -1.99 -44.55
CA TRP A 187 30.50 -1.90 -43.51
C TRP A 187 30.07 -0.45 -43.30
N THR A 188 28.79 -0.17 -43.48
CA THR A 188 28.23 1.17 -43.34
C THR A 188 27.13 1.16 -42.30
N ALA A 189 27.24 2.02 -41.27
CA ALA A 189 26.19 2.23 -40.29
C ALA A 189 25.03 3.03 -40.91
N ILE A 190 23.80 2.60 -40.64
CA ILE A 190 22.59 3.29 -41.11
C ILE A 190 22.36 4.54 -40.27
N GLN A 191 22.05 5.66 -40.94
CA GLN A 191 21.64 6.91 -40.28
C GLN A 191 20.13 6.94 -40.03
N PHE A 192 19.73 7.33 -38.82
CA PHE A 192 18.36 7.52 -38.37
C PHE A 192 18.12 8.98 -38.00
N ASP A 193 17.46 9.70 -38.89
CA ASP A 193 17.37 11.15 -38.93
C ASP A 193 16.38 11.76 -37.91
N THR A 194 15.41 10.98 -37.43
CA THR A 194 14.37 11.45 -36.51
C THR A 194 14.00 10.40 -35.47
N VAL A 195 13.32 10.81 -34.41
CA VAL A 195 12.81 9.93 -33.35
C VAL A 195 11.30 9.96 -33.30
N GLY A 196 10.69 8.78 -33.14
CA GLY A 196 9.27 8.64 -32.86
C GLY A 196 8.96 8.84 -31.38
N TYR A 197 9.77 8.20 -30.54
CA TYR A 197 9.81 8.40 -29.09
C TYR A 197 11.24 8.13 -28.63
N ASP A 198 11.63 8.76 -27.52
CA ASP A 198 12.88 8.51 -26.81
C ASP A 198 12.67 8.93 -25.35
N THR A 199 12.57 7.94 -24.46
CA THR A 199 12.16 8.18 -23.07
C THR A 199 13.33 8.49 -22.14
N ASP A 200 14.54 8.11 -22.53
CA ASP A 200 15.74 8.21 -21.68
C ASP A 200 16.96 8.73 -22.46
N ALA A 201 16.74 9.49 -23.54
CA ALA A 201 17.77 10.08 -24.38
C ALA A 201 18.75 9.06 -24.98
N PHE A 202 18.23 7.95 -25.49
CA PHE A 202 19.02 6.93 -26.20
C PHE A 202 19.56 7.46 -27.54
N HIS A 203 18.83 8.33 -28.23
CA HIS A 203 19.24 8.90 -29.52
C HIS A 203 19.72 10.35 -29.34
N ALA A 204 20.76 10.71 -30.09
CA ALA A 204 21.22 12.09 -30.17
C ALA A 204 21.41 12.50 -31.64
N VAL A 205 20.97 13.71 -31.98
CA VAL A 205 21.02 14.24 -33.36
C VAL A 205 22.46 14.29 -33.91
N GLY A 206 23.45 14.59 -33.07
CA GLY A 206 24.88 14.57 -33.44
C GLY A 206 25.52 13.18 -33.55
N ALA A 207 24.76 12.13 -33.23
CA ALA A 207 25.20 10.73 -33.21
C ALA A 207 24.14 9.81 -33.81
N ASN A 208 23.52 10.24 -34.92
CA ASN A 208 22.32 9.64 -35.50
C ASN A 208 22.49 8.24 -36.12
N THR A 209 23.66 7.63 -36.01
CA THR A 209 23.93 6.24 -36.42
C THR A 209 23.79 5.23 -35.28
N ARG A 210 23.55 5.68 -34.05
CA ARG A 210 23.55 4.82 -32.86
C ARG A 210 22.47 5.18 -31.84
N LEU A 211 22.14 4.19 -31.01
CA LEU A 211 21.40 4.33 -29.76
C LEU A 211 22.35 4.05 -28.59
N THR A 212 22.49 4.99 -27.66
CA THR A 212 23.43 4.94 -26.53
C THR A 212 22.69 4.62 -25.24
N VAL A 213 23.23 3.70 -24.45
CA VAL A 213 22.64 3.23 -23.19
C VAL A 213 22.85 4.30 -22.11
N PRO A 214 21.79 4.85 -21.49
CA PRO A 214 21.91 5.81 -20.41
C PRO A 214 22.30 5.13 -19.09
N ALA A 215 22.63 5.93 -18.07
CA ALA A 215 22.91 5.41 -16.73
C ALA A 215 21.72 4.60 -16.16
N GLY A 216 22.02 3.52 -15.45
CA GLY A 216 21.01 2.70 -14.79
C GLY A 216 20.24 1.73 -15.71
N VAL A 217 20.73 1.50 -16.93
CA VAL A 217 20.23 0.43 -17.81
C VAL A 217 21.30 -0.67 -17.90
N THR A 218 20.87 -1.92 -17.70
CA THR A 218 21.66 -3.14 -17.57
C THR A 218 21.28 -4.20 -18.60
N LYS A 219 20.06 -4.17 -19.15
CA LYS A 219 19.58 -5.17 -20.12
C LYS A 219 18.63 -4.56 -21.15
N VAL A 220 18.93 -4.75 -22.43
CA VAL A 220 18.13 -4.21 -23.55
C VAL A 220 17.84 -5.26 -24.60
N ALA A 221 16.74 -5.11 -25.32
CA ALA A 221 16.48 -5.81 -26.57
C ALA A 221 16.36 -4.78 -27.69
N LEU A 222 16.86 -5.16 -28.88
CA LEU A 222 16.92 -4.29 -30.03
C LEU A 222 16.14 -4.90 -31.19
N THR A 223 15.47 -4.05 -31.95
CA THR A 223 14.81 -4.42 -33.20
C THR A 223 15.08 -3.38 -34.28
N ALA A 224 15.24 -3.81 -35.52
CA ALA A 224 15.42 -2.91 -36.65
C ALA A 224 14.64 -3.39 -37.87
N ASN A 225 14.13 -2.47 -38.67
CA ASN A 225 13.60 -2.76 -40.00
C ASN A 225 14.44 -2.00 -41.03
N ILE A 226 14.80 -2.68 -42.10
CA ILE A 226 15.67 -2.13 -43.15
C ILE A 226 15.00 -2.39 -44.51
N ARG A 227 14.94 -1.35 -45.34
CA ARG A 227 14.46 -1.37 -46.73
C ARG A 227 15.62 -1.00 -47.65
N PHE A 228 16.00 -1.92 -48.51
CA PHE A 228 16.96 -1.71 -49.60
C PHE A 228 16.21 -1.47 -50.91
N GLU A 229 16.73 -0.56 -51.74
CA GLU A 229 16.32 -0.36 -53.13
C GLU A 229 17.53 0.04 -53.99
N GLY A 230 17.39 -0.10 -55.31
CA GLY A 230 18.40 0.29 -56.28
C GLY A 230 19.48 -0.77 -56.43
N GLY A 231 19.51 -1.41 -57.59
CA GLY A 231 20.47 -2.47 -57.91
C GLY A 231 20.31 -3.75 -57.09
N SER A 232 21.02 -4.80 -57.48
CA SER A 232 21.07 -6.09 -56.78
C SER A 232 22.47 -6.36 -56.25
N ALA A 233 22.58 -6.83 -55.02
CA ALA A 233 23.86 -7.20 -54.39
C ALA A 233 23.65 -8.34 -53.40
N ASN A 234 24.70 -9.10 -53.12
CA ASN A 234 24.76 -9.84 -51.88
C ASN A 234 24.79 -8.81 -50.74
N TRP A 235 24.02 -9.07 -49.69
CA TRP A 235 23.91 -8.15 -48.56
C TRP A 235 23.95 -8.90 -47.24
N THR A 236 24.51 -8.25 -46.23
CA THR A 236 24.45 -8.66 -44.83
C THR A 236 24.11 -7.44 -44.00
N ALA A 237 23.21 -7.60 -43.03
CA ALA A 237 22.83 -6.58 -42.08
C ALA A 237 22.94 -7.13 -40.66
N VAL A 238 23.53 -6.36 -39.75
CA VAL A 238 23.78 -6.78 -38.36
C VAL A 238 23.50 -5.65 -37.38
N ILE A 239 23.06 -6.00 -36.18
CA ILE A 239 23.07 -5.14 -35.00
C ILE A 239 24.41 -5.32 -34.29
N ARG A 240 25.14 -4.22 -34.08
CA ARG A 240 26.45 -4.23 -33.42
C ARG A 240 26.39 -3.49 -32.10
N LYS A 241 27.25 -3.87 -31.17
CA LYS A 241 27.52 -3.15 -29.91
C LYS A 241 28.92 -2.58 -29.98
N ASN A 242 29.09 -1.30 -29.69
CA ASN A 242 30.38 -0.61 -29.70
C ASN A 242 31.18 -0.87 -31.01
N GLY A 243 30.46 -0.87 -32.15
CA GLY A 243 31.03 -1.10 -33.49
C GLY A 243 31.35 -2.55 -33.87
N SER A 244 31.13 -3.52 -32.96
CA SER A 244 31.42 -4.94 -33.19
C SER A 244 30.16 -5.80 -33.17
N GLU A 245 30.13 -6.87 -33.98
CA GLU A 245 29.08 -7.88 -33.88
C GLU A 245 29.10 -8.56 -32.50
N ILE A 246 27.92 -8.96 -32.03
CA ILE A 246 27.76 -9.58 -30.71
C ILE A 246 26.99 -10.89 -30.80
N THR A 247 27.29 -11.82 -29.89
CA THR A 247 26.46 -13.01 -29.68
C THR A 247 25.05 -12.60 -29.26
N GLY A 248 24.04 -13.15 -29.94
CA GLY A 248 22.64 -12.76 -29.74
C GLY A 248 22.26 -11.43 -30.42
N GLY A 249 23.16 -10.81 -31.18
CA GLY A 249 22.82 -9.69 -32.07
C GLY A 249 21.95 -10.16 -33.24
N GLY A 250 21.05 -9.29 -33.70
CA GLY A 250 20.25 -9.58 -34.89
C GLY A 250 21.10 -9.53 -36.15
N ALA A 251 21.04 -10.56 -36.98
CA ALA A 251 21.78 -10.65 -38.24
C ALA A 251 20.93 -11.30 -39.34
N ALA A 252 21.10 -10.84 -40.58
CA ALA A 252 20.51 -11.47 -41.76
C ALA A 252 21.37 -11.22 -42.99
N SER A 253 21.33 -12.16 -43.94
CA SER A 253 22.04 -12.06 -45.21
C SER A 253 21.16 -12.53 -46.36
N GLY A 254 21.42 -12.03 -47.56
CA GLY A 254 20.74 -12.46 -48.78
C GLY A 254 21.65 -12.40 -49.99
N ALA A 255 21.37 -13.25 -50.97
CA ALA A 255 22.07 -13.26 -52.25
C ALA A 255 21.56 -12.16 -53.19
N SER A 256 22.38 -11.78 -54.16
CA SER A 256 21.98 -10.94 -55.29
C SER A 256 20.88 -11.60 -56.10
N GLY A 257 19.96 -10.81 -56.66
CA GLY A 257 18.86 -11.28 -57.52
C GLY A 257 17.60 -10.44 -57.42
N PHE A 258 17.45 -9.69 -56.33
CA PHE A 258 16.35 -8.74 -56.12
C PHE A 258 16.87 -7.30 -56.10
N THR A 259 16.09 -6.39 -56.69
CA THR A 259 16.40 -4.96 -56.76
C THR A 259 15.85 -4.17 -55.58
N ASP A 260 14.90 -4.75 -54.85
CA ASP A 260 14.38 -4.26 -53.59
C ASP A 260 14.35 -5.36 -52.52
N GLY A 261 14.23 -4.98 -51.26
CA GLY A 261 14.14 -5.94 -50.17
C GLY A 261 13.82 -5.26 -48.85
N GLN A 262 13.11 -5.97 -47.97
CA GLN A 262 12.82 -5.50 -46.62
C GLN A 262 13.03 -6.63 -45.63
N LEU A 263 13.67 -6.33 -44.50
CA LEU A 263 13.91 -7.31 -43.45
C LEU A 263 13.73 -6.70 -42.06
N ASN A 264 13.47 -7.57 -41.09
CA ASN A 264 13.56 -7.26 -39.68
C ASN A 264 14.77 -7.95 -39.06
N LEU A 265 15.46 -7.25 -38.17
CA LEU A 265 16.47 -7.79 -37.28
C LEU A 265 15.93 -7.68 -35.85
N ALA A 266 16.22 -8.68 -35.03
CA ALA A 266 15.95 -8.65 -33.60
C ALA A 266 17.14 -9.25 -32.84
N SER A 267 17.48 -8.67 -31.70
CA SER A 267 18.47 -9.25 -30.79
C SER A 267 17.80 -10.12 -29.72
N ALA A 268 18.59 -10.97 -29.08
CA ALA A 268 18.28 -11.46 -27.73
C ALA A 268 18.30 -10.29 -26.72
N ALA A 269 17.99 -10.58 -25.45
CA ALA A 269 18.30 -9.64 -24.38
C ALA A 269 19.82 -9.52 -24.20
N VAL A 270 20.35 -8.31 -24.35
CA VAL A 270 21.79 -8.01 -24.32
C VAL A 270 22.14 -7.29 -23.01
N PRO A 271 23.11 -7.79 -22.23
CA PRO A 271 23.68 -7.07 -21.09
C PRO A 271 24.43 -5.81 -21.52
N VAL A 272 24.22 -4.72 -20.79
CA VAL A 272 24.78 -3.40 -21.10
C VAL A 272 25.24 -2.65 -19.85
N VAL A 273 26.10 -1.67 -20.06
CA VAL A 273 26.45 -0.64 -19.08
C VAL A 273 26.24 0.74 -19.70
N ALA A 274 26.19 1.77 -18.86
CA ALA A 274 26.07 3.15 -19.30
C ALA A 274 27.18 3.51 -20.31
N GLY A 275 26.80 4.14 -21.42
CA GLY A 275 27.72 4.55 -22.48
C GLY A 275 27.98 3.48 -23.56
N ASP A 276 27.56 2.24 -23.36
CA ASP A 276 27.49 1.27 -24.47
C ASP A 276 26.58 1.84 -25.56
N TYR A 277 26.92 1.62 -26.83
CA TYR A 277 26.06 2.02 -27.94
C TYR A 277 25.81 0.88 -28.91
N PHE A 278 24.67 0.94 -29.59
CA PHE A 278 24.30 0.02 -30.64
C PHE A 278 24.10 0.74 -31.96
N ASP A 279 24.54 0.11 -33.05
CA ASP A 279 24.26 0.55 -34.41
C ASP A 279 23.70 -0.60 -35.25
N VAL A 280 23.09 -0.24 -36.38
CA VAL A 280 22.71 -1.19 -37.42
C VAL A 280 23.64 -0.95 -38.60
N ALA A 281 24.40 -1.96 -38.99
CA ALA A 281 25.35 -1.86 -40.08
C ALA A 281 25.01 -2.82 -41.21
N VAL A 282 25.31 -2.39 -42.44
CA VAL A 282 25.11 -3.18 -43.65
C VAL A 282 26.42 -3.32 -44.42
N PHE A 283 26.62 -4.49 -45.00
CA PHE A 283 27.68 -4.80 -45.96
C PHE A 283 27.03 -5.23 -47.27
N LEU A 284 27.49 -4.68 -48.39
CA LEU A 284 26.94 -4.95 -49.71
C LEU A 284 28.06 -5.33 -50.70
N SER A 285 27.82 -6.29 -51.59
CA SER A 285 28.79 -6.62 -52.65
C SER A 285 28.77 -5.64 -53.83
N ALA A 286 27.74 -4.79 -53.92
CA ALA A 286 27.57 -3.72 -54.90
C ALA A 286 26.79 -2.57 -54.26
N ALA A 287 26.92 -1.35 -54.78
CA ALA A 287 26.25 -0.18 -54.20
C ALA A 287 24.72 -0.30 -54.27
N ARG A 288 24.04 0.05 -53.18
CA ARG A 288 22.56 0.11 -53.08
C ARG A 288 22.14 1.27 -52.18
N THR A 289 20.85 1.55 -52.14
CA THR A 289 20.28 2.62 -51.31
C THR A 289 19.46 2.05 -50.16
N ILE A 290 19.69 2.54 -48.95
CA ILE A 290 18.79 2.36 -47.80
C ILE A 290 17.75 3.47 -47.85
N LYS A 291 16.47 3.10 -47.94
CA LYS A 291 15.39 4.04 -48.17
C LYS A 291 14.93 4.74 -46.89
N GLY A 292 14.74 6.06 -46.97
CA GLY A 292 14.12 6.88 -45.92
C GLY A 292 12.90 7.65 -46.40
N VAL A 293 12.83 8.01 -47.69
CA VAL A 293 11.74 8.84 -48.24
C VAL A 293 10.54 7.98 -48.63
N GLY A 294 9.33 8.42 -48.27
CA GLY A 294 8.06 7.82 -48.72
C GLY A 294 7.73 6.45 -48.13
N THR A 295 8.59 5.89 -47.28
CA THR A 295 8.38 4.59 -46.63
C THR A 295 8.80 4.69 -45.17
N MET A 296 7.85 4.57 -44.23
CA MET A 296 8.15 4.49 -42.78
C MET A 296 8.77 3.12 -42.39
N ARG A 297 9.57 2.54 -43.29
CA ARG A 297 10.02 1.15 -43.29
C ARG A 297 11.50 1.00 -42.90
N CYS A 298 12.18 2.09 -42.56
CA CYS A 298 13.54 2.03 -41.99
C CYS A 298 13.54 2.64 -40.59
N TRP A 299 13.70 1.79 -39.58
CA TRP A 299 13.67 2.19 -38.18
C TRP A 299 14.55 1.29 -37.31
N PHE A 300 14.97 1.80 -36.16
CA PHE A 300 15.76 1.11 -35.16
C PHE A 300 15.24 1.44 -33.78
N ALA A 301 14.94 0.42 -33.01
CA ALA A 301 14.37 0.54 -31.68
C ALA A 301 15.21 -0.19 -30.64
N ILE A 302 15.27 0.42 -29.46
CA ILE A 302 15.82 -0.17 -28.24
C ILE A 302 14.74 -0.16 -27.18
N GLN A 303 14.59 -1.28 -26.49
CA GLN A 303 13.70 -1.41 -25.34
C GLN A 303 14.51 -1.89 -24.15
N VAL A 304 14.30 -1.27 -22.99
CA VAL A 304 14.76 -1.82 -21.72
C VAL A 304 13.89 -3.03 -21.41
N VAL A 305 14.49 -4.22 -21.41
CA VAL A 305 13.79 -5.51 -21.18
C VAL A 305 14.13 -6.10 -19.82
N GLU A 306 14.52 -5.24 -18.90
CA GLU A 306 14.68 -5.59 -17.50
C GLU A 306 13.31 -5.98 -16.94
N THR A 307 13.07 -7.28 -16.79
CA THR A 307 12.14 -7.76 -15.77
C THR A 307 12.90 -7.72 -14.44
N GLN A 308 13.12 -6.52 -13.89
CA GLN A 308 13.80 -6.27 -12.60
C GLN A 308 14.78 -7.38 -12.18
N ASP A 309 15.93 -7.47 -12.84
CA ASP A 309 17.13 -7.86 -12.10
C ASP A 309 17.75 -6.54 -11.61
N ALA A 310 17.44 -6.19 -10.36
CA ALA A 310 18.15 -5.22 -9.51
C ALA A 310 18.03 -3.70 -9.78
N ALA A 311 16.85 -3.13 -9.53
CA ALA A 311 16.82 -2.19 -8.40
C ALA A 311 16.41 -3.07 -7.22
N ASP A 312 17.39 -3.56 -6.46
CA ASP A 312 17.17 -4.23 -5.18
C ASP A 312 16.04 -3.46 -4.47
N PRO A 313 14.84 -4.04 -4.27
CA PRO A 313 13.70 -3.29 -3.73
C PRO A 313 14.08 -2.57 -2.44
N PRO A 314 13.56 -1.36 -2.17
CA PRO A 314 13.92 -0.64 -0.94
C PRO A 314 13.65 -1.51 0.28
N ALA A 315 14.61 -1.54 1.19
CA ALA A 315 14.60 -2.28 2.44
C ALA A 315 14.87 -1.31 3.59
N ASP A 316 13.97 -0.35 3.74
CA ASP A 316 14.10 0.72 4.72
C ASP A 316 13.86 0.20 6.14
N LEU A 317 14.77 0.56 7.05
CA LEU A 317 14.71 0.20 8.46
C LEU A 317 14.60 1.47 9.29
N THR A 318 13.41 1.69 9.87
CA THR A 318 13.07 2.93 10.58
C THR A 318 13.01 2.72 12.08
N GLY A 319 13.38 3.76 12.83
CA GLY A 319 13.24 3.84 14.27
C GLY A 319 12.83 5.23 14.73
N PHE A 320 12.14 5.29 15.86
CA PHE A 320 11.83 6.54 16.54
C PHE A 320 12.03 6.38 18.05
N ARG A 321 12.66 7.39 18.65
CA ARG A 321 12.93 7.48 20.08
C ARG A 321 12.42 8.82 20.59
N THR A 322 11.34 8.81 21.37
CA THR A 322 10.82 10.03 22.02
C THR A 322 11.68 10.43 23.20
N GLY A 323 11.99 11.72 23.38
CA GLY A 323 12.82 12.27 24.45
C GLY A 323 14.34 12.06 24.27
N GLN A 324 15.13 12.37 25.29
CA GLN A 324 16.60 12.22 25.30
C GLN A 324 17.08 10.76 25.54
N PRO A 325 17.88 10.17 24.64
CA PRO A 325 18.45 8.83 24.80
C PRO A 325 19.29 8.64 26.07
N GLY A 326 19.22 7.47 26.67
CA GLY A 326 20.10 7.01 27.74
C GLY A 326 21.46 6.50 27.22
N ALA A 327 22.42 6.38 28.14
CA ALA A 327 23.76 5.87 27.84
C ALA A 327 23.67 4.43 27.31
N ASP A 328 24.32 4.17 26.18
CA ASP A 328 24.31 2.85 25.51
C ASP A 328 22.90 2.32 25.17
N GLU A 329 21.88 3.19 25.15
CA GLU A 329 20.51 2.81 24.81
C GLU A 329 20.45 2.24 23.39
N VAL A 330 19.78 1.10 23.22
CA VAL A 330 19.55 0.49 21.90
C VAL A 330 18.26 1.08 21.33
N LEU A 331 18.39 2.00 20.37
CA LEU A 331 17.27 2.70 19.73
C LEU A 331 16.55 1.82 18.70
N LEU A 332 17.27 0.88 18.09
CA LEU A 332 16.73 -0.09 17.14
C LEU A 332 17.45 -1.42 17.35
N ARG A 333 16.69 -2.52 17.33
CA ARG A 333 17.23 -3.87 17.28
C ARG A 333 16.31 -4.76 16.45
N VAL A 334 16.72 -5.06 15.22
CA VAL A 334 15.89 -5.81 14.28
C VAL A 334 16.66 -7.02 13.74
N PRO A 335 16.13 -8.24 13.87
CA PRO A 335 16.63 -9.38 13.11
C PRO A 335 16.28 -9.19 11.64
N VAL A 336 17.28 -9.25 10.78
CA VAL A 336 17.16 -9.08 9.35
C VAL A 336 16.54 -10.37 8.78
N ALA A 337 15.35 -10.28 8.19
CA ALA A 337 14.64 -11.45 7.66
C ALA A 337 15.01 -11.76 6.20
N ARG A 338 15.50 -10.77 5.47
CA ARG A 338 15.87 -10.87 4.05
C ARG A 338 17.23 -10.23 3.85
N ARG A 339 18.01 -10.75 2.91
CA ARG A 339 19.35 -10.22 2.64
C ARG A 339 19.25 -8.75 2.22
N THR A 340 19.88 -7.86 2.98
CA THR A 340 19.77 -6.40 2.81
C THR A 340 21.15 -5.79 2.64
N ARG A 341 21.34 -5.01 1.58
CA ARG A 341 22.57 -4.25 1.31
C ARG A 341 22.40 -2.82 1.80
N MET A 342 23.35 -2.37 2.62
CA MET A 342 23.51 -0.99 3.06
C MET A 342 24.66 -0.35 2.29
N LYS A 343 24.41 0.71 1.53
CA LYS A 343 25.44 1.37 0.70
C LYS A 343 26.51 2.05 1.56
N VAL A 344 27.66 2.35 0.94
CA VAL A 344 28.66 3.29 1.51
C VAL A 344 27.97 4.57 1.97
N ASP A 345 28.41 5.12 3.11
CA ASP A 345 27.79 6.27 3.79
C ASP A 345 26.28 6.16 4.07
N LEU A 346 25.71 4.96 3.91
CA LEU A 346 24.26 4.70 3.95
C LEU A 346 23.47 5.72 3.12
N VAL A 347 23.97 6.04 1.92
CA VAL A 347 23.37 7.03 1.02
C VAL A 347 21.86 6.81 0.88
N GLY A 348 21.10 7.87 1.12
CA GLY A 348 19.62 7.86 1.10
C GLY A 348 18.98 7.81 2.48
N SER A 349 19.73 7.43 3.52
CA SER A 349 19.24 7.43 4.89
C SER A 349 18.91 8.84 5.38
N GLN A 350 17.91 8.94 6.25
CA GLN A 350 17.43 10.20 6.82
C GLN A 350 17.43 10.08 8.34
N GLY A 351 17.84 11.15 9.03
CA GLY A 351 17.77 11.24 10.48
C GLY A 351 17.43 12.64 10.90
N VAL A 352 16.49 12.78 11.83
CA VAL A 352 16.01 14.05 12.37
C VAL A 352 15.85 13.96 13.88
N ALA A 353 15.96 15.11 14.56
CA ALA A 353 15.69 15.24 15.98
C ALA A 353 14.74 16.42 16.23
N GLY A 354 13.86 16.29 17.22
CA GLY A 354 12.97 17.38 17.66
C GLY A 354 13.68 18.46 18.47
N VAL A 355 14.79 18.10 19.14
CA VAL A 355 15.66 19.04 19.87
C VAL A 355 17.10 18.85 19.40
N ALA A 356 17.81 19.95 19.12
CA ALA A 356 19.18 19.91 18.62
C ALA A 356 20.17 19.39 19.67
N ALA A 357 21.26 18.78 19.20
CA ALA A 357 22.37 18.39 20.07
C ALA A 357 23.18 19.62 20.51
N THR A 358 23.66 19.66 21.75
CA THR A 358 24.62 20.68 22.21
C THR A 358 26.05 20.41 21.73
N ALA A 359 26.42 19.14 21.59
CA ALA A 359 27.70 18.69 21.08
C ALA A 359 27.51 17.68 19.93
N GLN A 360 28.58 17.41 19.17
CA GLN A 360 28.53 16.34 18.18
C GLN A 360 28.18 15.02 18.88
N THR A 361 27.15 14.34 18.38
CA THR A 361 26.62 13.12 18.96
C THR A 361 26.57 12.02 17.91
N ASP A 362 27.27 10.92 18.17
CA ASP A 362 27.40 9.80 17.26
C ASP A 362 26.65 8.57 17.79
N PHE A 363 25.69 8.09 17.01
CA PHE A 363 25.02 6.81 17.22
C PHE A 363 25.71 5.72 16.42
N ASP A 364 26.00 4.61 17.08
CA ASP A 364 26.72 3.48 16.49
C ASP A 364 25.74 2.52 15.81
N ILE A 365 25.95 2.26 14.52
CA ILE A 365 25.16 1.31 13.73
C ILE A 365 25.96 0.01 13.63
N ARG A 366 25.38 -1.05 14.19
CA ARG A 366 26.06 -2.33 14.39
C ARG A 366 25.37 -3.47 13.64
N ARG A 367 26.18 -4.40 13.13
CA ARG A 367 25.78 -5.71 12.62
C ARG A 367 26.28 -6.77 13.59
N ASN A 368 25.37 -7.55 14.18
CA ASN A 368 25.68 -8.55 15.20
C ASN A 368 26.55 -7.99 16.35
N GLY A 369 26.27 -6.77 16.79
CA GLY A 369 27.03 -6.10 17.85
C GLY A 369 28.37 -5.48 17.42
N THR A 370 28.79 -5.64 16.17
CA THR A 370 30.00 -4.99 15.63
C THR A 370 29.64 -3.74 14.85
N SER A 371 30.28 -2.60 15.18
CA SER A 371 30.11 -1.34 14.46
C SER A 371 30.50 -1.46 12.99
N PHE A 372 29.70 -0.87 12.10
CA PHE A 372 30.05 -0.73 10.68
C PHE A 372 29.70 0.66 10.12
N ALA A 373 28.91 1.46 10.84
CA ALA A 373 28.51 2.79 10.40
C ALA A 373 28.15 3.69 11.59
N THR A 374 28.02 4.99 11.32
CA THR A 374 27.66 6.01 12.30
C THR A 374 26.55 6.89 11.78
N MET A 375 25.56 7.19 12.63
CA MET A 375 24.60 8.27 12.43
C MET A 375 25.00 9.43 13.35
N ARG A 376 25.34 10.58 12.76
CA ARG A 376 25.95 11.73 13.46
C ARG A 376 25.05 12.95 13.43
N PHE A 377 24.75 13.49 14.60
CA PHE A 377 24.21 14.85 14.75
C PHE A 377 25.36 15.81 15.09
N ALA A 378 25.51 16.88 14.31
CA ALA A 378 26.46 17.94 14.63
C ALA A 378 25.98 18.80 15.80
N ALA A 379 26.88 19.51 16.47
CA ALA A 379 26.50 20.52 17.46
C ALA A 379 25.55 21.55 16.83
N ALA A 380 24.48 21.89 17.56
CA ALA A 380 23.34 22.70 17.12
C ALA A 380 22.54 22.13 15.92
N GLY A 381 22.83 20.90 15.46
CA GLY A 381 22.14 20.26 14.35
C GLY A 381 20.93 19.44 14.77
N THR A 382 19.89 19.43 13.93
CA THR A 382 18.69 18.57 14.04
C THR A 382 18.58 17.56 12.91
N THR A 383 19.54 17.53 11.99
CA THR A 383 19.61 16.54 10.89
C THR A 383 20.87 15.71 11.03
N ALA A 384 20.72 14.40 10.85
CA ALA A 384 21.85 13.48 10.91
C ALA A 384 22.61 13.41 9.58
N THR A 385 23.91 13.19 9.68
CA THR A 385 24.73 12.68 8.57
C THR A 385 25.09 11.22 8.85
N PHE A 386 25.27 10.43 7.79
CA PHE A 386 25.60 9.01 7.91
C PHE A 386 26.99 8.76 7.33
N ILE A 387 27.75 7.90 8.00
CA ILE A 387 29.15 7.62 7.66
C ILE A 387 29.34 6.11 7.67
N ALA A 388 29.84 5.56 6.56
CA ALA A 388 30.23 4.16 6.48
C ALA A 388 31.34 3.98 5.44
N ALA A 389 32.47 3.41 5.86
CA ALA A 389 33.66 3.30 5.03
C ALA A 389 33.46 2.37 3.80
N SER A 390 32.52 1.43 3.87
CA SER A 390 32.23 0.50 2.79
C SER A 390 30.76 0.06 2.80
N GLU A 391 30.31 -0.45 1.66
CA GLU A 391 29.06 -1.21 1.59
C GLU A 391 29.06 -2.37 2.58
N THR A 392 27.93 -2.61 3.23
CA THR A 392 27.74 -3.70 4.19
C THR A 392 26.49 -4.50 3.83
N VAL A 393 26.64 -5.82 3.70
CA VAL A 393 25.52 -6.74 3.52
C VAL A 393 25.11 -7.35 4.85
N LEU A 394 23.82 -7.31 5.12
CA LEU A 394 23.13 -7.97 6.23
C LEU A 394 22.49 -9.25 5.69
N GLU A 395 22.91 -10.39 6.23
CA GLU A 395 22.35 -11.70 5.87
C GLU A 395 21.12 -12.03 6.74
N PRO A 396 20.19 -12.88 6.27
CA PRO A 396 19.07 -13.34 7.09
C PRO A 396 19.54 -13.94 8.43
N GLY A 397 18.86 -13.56 9.51
CA GLY A 397 19.19 -13.97 10.87
C GLY A 397 20.24 -13.10 11.58
N GLN A 398 20.92 -12.19 10.88
CA GLN A 398 21.78 -11.19 11.52
C GLN A 398 20.94 -10.09 12.18
N VAL A 399 21.48 -9.45 13.22
CA VAL A 399 20.80 -8.37 13.94
C VAL A 399 21.44 -7.03 13.56
N LEU A 400 20.63 -6.11 13.04
CA LEU A 400 20.98 -4.70 12.92
C LEU A 400 20.58 -3.97 14.20
N SER A 401 21.46 -3.12 14.72
CA SER A 401 21.12 -2.26 15.85
C SER A 401 21.69 -0.84 15.70
N VAL A 402 20.96 0.14 16.22
CA VAL A 402 21.42 1.52 16.40
C VAL A 402 21.54 1.79 17.90
N VAL A 403 22.71 2.24 18.35
CA VAL A 403 23.03 2.38 19.77
C VAL A 403 23.50 3.79 20.09
N ALA A 404 22.95 4.38 21.14
CA ALA A 404 23.34 5.69 21.65
C ALA A 404 24.78 5.67 22.21
N PRO A 405 25.47 6.82 22.25
CA PRO A 405 26.80 6.88 22.84
C PRO A 405 26.77 6.61 24.34
N THR A 406 27.90 6.16 24.89
CA THR A 406 28.11 5.93 26.33
C THR A 406 27.90 7.20 27.16
N THR A 407 28.13 8.37 26.56
CA THR A 407 27.80 9.68 27.12
C THR A 407 26.81 10.38 26.18
N PRO A 408 25.49 10.26 26.41
CA PRO A 408 24.48 10.95 25.63
C PRO A 408 24.63 12.46 25.72
N ASP A 409 24.31 13.14 24.62
CA ASP A 409 24.17 14.60 24.63
C ASP A 409 23.02 15.01 25.53
N ALA A 410 23.21 16.12 26.26
CA ALA A 410 22.30 16.56 27.31
C ALA A 410 20.95 17.07 26.79
N THR A 411 20.83 17.40 25.50
CA THR A 411 19.64 18.06 24.94
C THR A 411 19.04 17.32 23.74
N LEU A 412 19.83 16.55 22.99
CA LEU A 412 19.35 15.83 21.80
C LEU A 412 18.19 14.90 22.15
N ALA A 413 17.02 15.12 21.55
CA ALA A 413 15.79 14.41 21.87
C ALA A 413 14.87 14.24 20.66
N ASP A 414 13.91 13.31 20.77
CA ASP A 414 12.88 13.01 19.76
C ASP A 414 13.49 12.64 18.40
N ILE A 415 14.30 11.58 18.41
CA ILE A 415 15.12 11.16 17.27
C ILE A 415 14.32 10.20 16.40
N GLY A 416 14.06 10.59 15.16
CA GLY A 416 13.51 9.74 14.11
C GLY A 416 14.55 9.46 13.03
N PHE A 417 14.66 8.23 12.57
CA PHE A 417 15.59 7.88 11.50
C PHE A 417 15.08 6.75 10.62
N THR A 418 15.48 6.77 9.36
CA THR A 418 15.29 5.70 8.38
C THR A 418 16.65 5.37 7.77
N LEU A 419 17.08 4.12 7.92
CA LEU A 419 18.28 3.59 7.28
C LEU A 419 17.89 3.02 5.92
N ALA A 420 18.43 3.60 4.85
CA ALA A 420 18.18 3.16 3.48
C ALA A 420 18.97 1.89 3.18
N GLY A 421 18.24 0.81 2.91
CA GLY A 421 18.78 -0.46 2.47
C GLY A 421 18.14 -0.91 1.16
N THR A 422 18.71 -1.92 0.52
CA THR A 422 18.13 -2.54 -0.67
C THR A 422 18.13 -4.07 -0.54
N LEU A 423 17.03 -4.73 -0.89
CA LEU A 423 16.90 -6.19 -0.83
C LEU A 423 17.76 -6.84 -1.92
N VAL A 424 18.72 -7.65 -1.52
CA VAL A 424 19.53 -8.47 -2.44
C VAL A 424 18.77 -9.76 -2.69
N LEU A 425 18.25 -9.92 -3.91
CA LEU A 425 17.50 -11.10 -4.34
C LEU A 425 18.39 -12.27 -4.75
#